data_AF-A0A845UY24-F1
#
_entry.id   AF-A0A845UY24-F1
#
_cell.length_a   1.000
_cell.length_b   1.000
_cell.length_c   1.000
_cell.angle_alpha   90.00
_cell.angle_beta   90.00
_cell.angle_gamma   90.00
#
_symmetry.space_group_name_H-M   'P 1'
#
loop_
_entity.id
_entity.type
_entity.pdbx_description
1 polymer ?
#
loop_
_entity_poly.entity_id
_entity_poly.type
_entity_poly.pdbx_seq_one_letter_code
_entity_poly.pdbx_strand_id
1 'polypeptide(L)'
;MLFLDGVYVVDSPHDNRARFHWVREPTSAQLTQLAHTTARRVGRMLEREGLLERDIEQLDFSDVLDEEDPAQAMEALRLSAPA
;
A
#
# COMPACT_ATOMS: atom_id res chain seq x y z
N MET A 1 16.01 -0.32 -2.33
CA MET A 1 15.10 -0.75 -3.40
C MET A 1 14.77 -2.21 -3.13
N LEU A 2 13.49 -2.54 -2.88
CA LEU A 2 13.05 -3.92 -2.59
C LEU A 2 12.67 -4.57 -3.93
N PHE A 3 13.48 -5.51 -4.41
CA PHE A 3 13.18 -6.27 -5.62
C PHE A 3 12.38 -7.51 -5.23
N LEU A 4 11.14 -7.60 -5.69
CA LEU A 4 10.23 -8.73 -5.46
C LEU A 4 10.30 -9.68 -6.66
N ASP A 5 11.46 -10.27 -6.90
CA ASP A 5 11.71 -11.18 -8.03
C ASP A 5 11.11 -12.59 -7.81
N GLY A 6 10.70 -12.88 -6.57
CA GLY A 6 10.05 -14.14 -6.26
C GLY A 6 9.70 -14.29 -4.78
N VAL A 7 9.02 -15.38 -4.48
CA VAL A 7 8.57 -15.73 -3.13
C VAL A 7 9.07 -17.12 -2.76
N TYR A 8 9.36 -17.31 -1.49
CA TYR A 8 9.65 -18.64 -0.95
C TYR A 8 8.34 -19.31 -0.53
N VAL A 9 8.03 -20.45 -1.15
CA VAL A 9 6.83 -21.24 -0.83
C VAL A 9 7.25 -22.57 -0.25
N VAL A 10 6.54 -22.99 0.79
CA VAL A 10 6.64 -24.34 1.35
C VAL A 10 5.54 -25.17 0.68
N ASP A 11 5.91 -25.96 -0.33
CA ASP A 11 4.94 -26.64 -1.19
C ASP A 11 4.22 -27.81 -0.50
N SER A 12 4.74 -28.31 0.62
CA SER A 12 4.09 -29.35 1.42
C SER A 12 4.34 -29.13 2.91
N PRO A 13 3.34 -29.32 3.79
CA PRO A 13 3.52 -29.22 5.24
C PRO A 13 4.55 -30.20 5.82
N HIS A 14 4.93 -31.24 5.07
CA HIS A 14 5.90 -32.25 5.47
C HIS A 14 7.29 -32.04 4.83
N ASP A 15 7.39 -31.14 3.86
CA ASP A 15 8.64 -30.75 3.23
C ASP A 15 9.06 -29.40 3.81
N ASN A 16 9.97 -29.41 4.79
CA ASN A 16 10.39 -28.19 5.49
C ASN A 16 11.36 -27.31 4.66
N ARG A 17 11.45 -27.56 3.34
CA ARG A 17 12.28 -26.80 2.41
C ARG A 17 11.44 -25.78 1.67
N ALA A 18 11.68 -24.51 1.98
CA ALA A 18 11.16 -23.41 1.19
C ALA A 18 11.83 -23.41 -0.20
N ARG A 19 11.02 -23.39 -1.26
CA ARG A 19 11.50 -23.26 -2.64
C ARG A 19 11.24 -21.85 -3.15
N PHE A 20 12.24 -21.28 -3.81
CA PHE A 20 12.10 -19.99 -4.45
C PHE A 20 11.27 -20.15 -5.73
N HIS A 21 10.15 -19.46 -5.80
CA HIS A 21 9.30 -19.36 -6.97
C HIS A 21 9.48 -17.98 -7.57
N TRP A 22 9.98 -17.93 -8.80
CA TRP A 22 10.03 -16.70 -9.59
C TRP A 22 8.62 -16.19 -9.82
N VAL A 23 8.40 -14.92 -9.48
CA VAL A 23 7.14 -14.25 -9.75
C VAL A 23 7.40 -13.27 -10.88
N ARG A 24 6.46 -13.18 -11.82
CA ARG A 24 6.53 -12.16 -12.87
C ARG A 24 6.60 -10.78 -12.23
N GLU A 25 7.35 -9.88 -12.85
CA GLU A 25 7.42 -8.49 -12.41
C GLU A 25 6.00 -7.94 -12.18
N PRO A 26 5.71 -7.47 -10.95
CA PRO A 26 4.39 -6.96 -10.62
C PRO A 26 4.10 -5.70 -11.43
N THR A 27 2.85 -5.53 -11.85
CA THR A 27 2.44 -4.30 -12.54
C THR A 27 2.36 -3.14 -11.55
N SER A 28 2.51 -1.90 -12.03
CA SER A 28 2.33 -0.70 -11.20
C SER A 28 0.99 -0.72 -10.45
N ALA A 29 -0.10 -1.09 -11.14
CA ALA A 29 -1.42 -1.22 -10.53
C ALA A 29 -1.47 -2.26 -9.38
N GLN A 30 -0.79 -3.40 -9.53
CA GLN A 30 -0.72 -4.41 -8.46
C GLN A 30 0.04 -3.89 -7.24
N LEU A 31 1.13 -3.13 -7.46
CA LEU A 31 1.89 -2.50 -6.38
C LEU A 31 1.07 -1.41 -5.67
N THR A 32 0.37 -0.56 -6.42
CA THR A 32 -0.51 0.47 -5.86
C THR A 32 -1.63 -0.16 -5.02
N GLN A 33 -2.27 -1.22 -5.51
CA GLN A 33 -3.30 -1.93 -4.77
C GLN A 33 -2.78 -2.56 -3.46
N LEU A 34 -1.57 -3.14 -3.51
CA LEU A 34 -0.93 -3.72 -2.32
C LEU A 34 -0.57 -2.63 -1.30
N ALA A 35 -0.01 -1.51 -1.76
CA ALA A 35 0.31 -0.37 -0.92
C ALA A 35 -0.95 0.18 -0.24
N HIS A 36 -2.03 0.40 -1.00
CA HIS A 36 -3.31 0.84 -0.47
C HIS A 36 -3.87 -0.14 0.57
N THR A 37 -3.82 -1.44 0.29
CA THR A 37 -4.29 -2.48 1.23
C THR A 37 -3.48 -2.48 2.53
N THR A 38 -2.17 -2.27 2.43
CA THR A 38 -1.26 -2.23 3.58
C THR A 38 -1.49 -0.97 4.41
N ALA A 39 -1.54 0.19 3.77
CA ALA A 39 -1.85 1.47 4.43
C ALA A 39 -3.18 1.41 5.17
N ARG A 40 -4.22 0.86 4.55
CA ARG A 40 -5.54 0.69 5.20
C ARG A 40 -5.49 -0.24 6.41
N ARG A 41 -4.71 -1.32 6.35
CA ARG A 41 -4.55 -2.25 7.49
C ARG A 41 -3.81 -1.59 8.65
N VAL A 42 -2.71 -0.91 8.34
CA VAL A 42 -1.91 -0.19 9.34
C VAL A 42 -2.72 0.95 9.95
N GLY A 43 -3.41 1.76 9.13
CA GLY A 43 -4.30 2.82 9.59
C GLY A 43 -5.35 2.30 10.57
N ARG A 44 -6.07 1.24 10.21
CA ARG A 44 -7.04 0.60 11.13
C ARG A 44 -6.42 0.07 12.42
N MET A 45 -5.20 -0.43 12.37
CA MET A 45 -4.51 -0.88 13.58
C MET A 45 -4.19 0.33 14.47
N LEU A 46 -3.64 1.39 13.89
CA LEU A 46 -3.30 2.61 14.63
C LEU A 46 -4.54 3.30 15.21
N GLU A 47 -5.66 3.29 14.49
CA GLU A 47 -6.96 3.76 15.00
C GLU A 47 -7.42 2.97 16.23
N ARG A 48 -7.32 1.65 16.18
CA ARG A 48 -7.70 0.77 17.30
C ARG A 48 -6.82 0.96 18.52
N GLU A 49 -5.53 1.26 18.33
CA GLU A 49 -4.59 1.55 19.42
C GLU A 49 -4.70 3.01 19.92
N GLY A 50 -5.59 3.83 19.33
CA GLY A 50 -5.76 5.23 19.71
C GLY A 50 -4.58 6.14 19.31
N LEU A 51 -3.71 5.67 18.42
CA LEU A 51 -2.54 6.41 17.93
C LEU A 51 -2.87 7.28 16.71
N LEU A 52 -4.03 7.04 16.09
CA LEU A 52 -4.48 7.75 14.91
C LEU A 52 -5.99 7.95 15.02
N GLU A 53 -6.46 9.20 14.95
CA GLU A 53 -7.88 9.49 14.90
C GLU A 53 -8.30 9.61 13.43
N ARG A 54 -9.40 8.97 13.06
CA ARG A 54 -9.87 8.98 11.68
C ARG A 54 -10.41 10.36 11.37
N ASP A 55 -9.76 11.06 10.45
CA ASP A 55 -10.27 12.33 9.95
C ASP A 55 -11.62 12.07 9.25
N ILE A 56 -12.68 12.68 9.79
CA ILE A 56 -14.07 12.48 9.35
C ILE A 56 -14.37 13.33 8.12
N GLU A 57 -13.50 14.28 7.81
CA GLU A 57 -13.46 14.99 6.54
C GLU A 57 -12.88 14.04 5.49
N GLN A 58 -13.74 13.15 4.99
CA GLN A 58 -13.38 12.17 3.97
C GLN A 58 -13.08 12.91 2.65
N LEU A 59 -11.84 13.38 2.50
CA LEU A 59 -11.29 13.77 1.21
C LEU A 59 -11.26 12.50 0.34
N ASP A 60 -12.06 12.50 -0.73
CA ASP A 60 -12.08 11.41 -1.68
C ASP A 60 -10.77 11.41 -2.47
N PHE A 61 -9.77 10.71 -1.94
CA PHE A 61 -8.45 10.55 -2.56
C PHE A 61 -8.49 9.72 -3.84
N SER A 62 -9.64 9.17 -4.24
CA SER A 62 -9.77 8.41 -5.48
C SER A 62 -9.40 9.28 -6.69
N ASP A 63 -9.82 10.55 -6.72
CA ASP A 63 -9.49 11.49 -7.80
C ASP A 63 -8.02 11.96 -7.77
N VAL A 64 -7.35 11.89 -6.62
CA VAL A 64 -5.96 12.37 -6.44
C VAL A 64 -4.93 11.27 -6.69
N LEU A 65 -5.33 9.99 -6.55
CA LEU A 65 -4.47 8.83 -6.77
C LEU A 65 -4.48 8.33 -8.22
N ASP A 66 -5.40 8.82 -9.06
CA ASP A 66 -5.39 8.63 -10.51
C ASP A 66 -4.39 9.57 -11.22
N GLU A 67 -3.78 10.51 -10.50
CA GLU A 67 -2.64 11.30 -10.96
C GLU A 67 -1.36 10.46 -10.88
N GLU A 68 -0.75 10.16 -12.03
CA GLU A 68 0.43 9.29 -12.20
C GLU A 68 1.71 9.80 -11.49
N ASP A 69 1.65 10.96 -10.83
CA ASP A 69 2.79 11.58 -10.14
C ASP A 69 2.47 11.86 -8.66
N PRO A 70 3.03 11.06 -7.72
CA PRO A 70 2.81 11.24 -6.28
C PRO A 70 3.31 12.59 -5.75
N ALA A 71 4.18 13.30 -6.48
CA ALA A 71 4.60 14.65 -6.10
C ALA A 71 3.51 15.70 -6.33
N GLN A 72 2.68 15.53 -7.36
CA GLN A 72 1.59 16.46 -7.70
C GLN A 72 0.39 16.28 -6.76
N ALA A 73 0.09 15.03 -6.40
CA ALA A 73 -0.88 14.69 -5.36
C ALA A 73 -0.58 15.40 -4.02
N MET A 74 0.70 15.46 -3.63
CA MET A 74 1.14 16.13 -2.40
C MET A 74 0.98 17.65 -2.44
N GLU A 75 1.23 18.29 -3.59
CA GLU A 75 1.07 19.74 -3.74
C GLU A 75 -0.41 20.16 -3.81
N ALA A 76 -1.26 19.35 -4.44
CA ALA A 76 -2.71 19.55 -4.43
C ALA A 76 -3.28 19.52 -3.01
N LEU A 77 -2.79 18.59 -2.18
CA LEU A 77 -3.19 18.48 -0.76
C LEU A 77 -2.77 19.71 0.05
N ARG A 78 -1.59 20.27 -0.25
CA ARG A 78 -1.07 21.46 0.41
C ARG A 78 -1.89 22.72 0.09
N LEU A 79 -2.50 22.77 -1.10
CA LEU A 79 -3.30 23.90 -1.56
C LEU A 79 -4.76 23.84 -1.09
N SER A 80 -5.27 22.67 -0.67
CA SER A 80 -6.67 22.51 -0.25
C SER A 80 -6.91 22.67 1.27
N ALA A 81 -5.86 22.79 2.09
CA ALA A 81 -6.01 23.04 3.52
C ALA A 81 -6.31 24.53 3.80
N PRO A 82 -7.34 24.88 4.60
CA PRO A 82 -7.57 26.28 4.98
C PRO A 82 -6.49 26.75 5.96
N ALA A 83 -6.11 28.03 5.83
CA ALA A 83 -5.07 28.71 6.60
C ALA A 83 -5.40 28.88 8.09
#